data_AF-Q5UWP2-F1
#
_entry.id   AF-Q5UWP2-F1
#
_cell.length_a   1.000
_cell.length_b   1.000
_cell.length_c   1.000
_cell.angle_alpha   90.00
_cell.angle_beta   90.00
_cell.angle_gamma   90.00
#
_symmetry.space_group_name_H-M   'P 1'
#
loop_
_entity.id
_entity.type
_entity.pdbx_description
1 polymer ?
#
loop_
_entity_poly.entity_id
_entity_poly.type
_entity_poly.pdbx_seq_one_letter_code
_entity_poly.pdbx_strand_id
1 'polypeptide(L)' 'MARVDPSPEPATETAPSETTQWRLHYHVGDLEHYTEWTTEFSTIENYYDQYHHGDHAHGVAIERRAVVET' A
#
# COMPACT_ATOMS: atom_id res chain seq x y z
N MET A 1 -10.72 -42.87 -33.83
CA MET A 1 -11.19 -42.73 -32.43
C MET A 1 -9.97 -42.58 -31.53
N ALA A 2 -9.93 -41.49 -30.76
CA ALA A 2 -9.16 -41.26 -29.53
C ALA A 2 -7.61 -41.14 -29.68
N ARG A 3 -6.88 -40.20 -29.06
CA ARG A 3 -7.15 -39.37 -27.88
C ARG A 3 -6.49 -37.99 -28.08
N VAL A 4 -7.22 -36.92 -27.79
CA VAL A 4 -6.65 -35.60 -27.52
C VAL A 4 -6.11 -35.71 -26.09
N ASP A 5 -4.80 -35.63 -25.93
CA ASP A 5 -4.20 -35.34 -24.63
C ASP A 5 -4.49 -33.86 -24.35
N PRO A 6 -5.33 -33.51 -23.36
CA PRO A 6 -5.32 -32.15 -22.87
C PRO A 6 -3.99 -31.97 -22.11
N SER A 7 -3.07 -31.21 -22.69
CA SER A 7 -1.95 -30.66 -21.90
C SER A 7 -2.54 -30.08 -20.62
N PRO A 8 -2.02 -30.46 -19.43
CA PRO A 8 -2.39 -29.75 -18.22
C PRO A 8 -1.94 -28.31 -18.42
N GLU A 9 -2.92 -27.41 -18.53
CA GLU A 9 -2.71 -25.98 -18.42
C GLU A 9 -1.82 -25.75 -17.19
N PRO A 10 -0.77 -24.91 -17.26
CA PRO A 10 -0.03 -24.60 -16.06
C PRO A 10 -1.05 -24.07 -15.07
N ALA A 11 -1.23 -24.78 -13.95
CA ALA A 11 -1.94 -24.23 -12.81
C ALA A 11 -1.22 -22.92 -12.53
N THR A 12 -1.85 -21.80 -12.88
CA THR A 12 -1.44 -20.50 -12.41
C THR A 12 -1.64 -20.60 -10.91
N GLU A 13 -0.60 -21.05 -10.22
CA GLU A 13 -0.39 -20.82 -8.81
C GLU A 13 -0.47 -19.30 -8.71
N THR A 14 -1.67 -18.79 -8.37
CA THR A 14 -1.89 -17.38 -8.17
C THR A 14 -0.97 -17.02 -7.02
N ALA A 15 0.22 -16.52 -7.35
CA ALA A 15 1.13 -15.95 -6.36
C ALA A 15 0.27 -14.99 -5.52
N PRO A 16 0.39 -15.04 -4.18
CA PRO A 16 -0.47 -14.24 -3.34
C PRO A 16 -0.38 -12.78 -3.80
N SER A 17 -1.52 -12.14 -4.01
CA SER A 17 -1.57 -10.75 -4.43
C SER A 17 -0.94 -9.91 -3.32
N GLU A 18 0.29 -9.46 -3.54
CA GLU A 18 0.95 -8.52 -2.64
C GLU A 18 0.28 -7.15 -2.81
N THR A 19 -0.61 -6.81 -1.87
CA THR A 19 -1.28 -5.53 -1.85
C THR A 19 -0.40 -4.51 -1.11
N THR A 20 0.08 -3.50 -1.84
CA THR A 20 0.86 -2.41 -1.24
C THR A 20 -0.07 -1.45 -0.52
N GLN A 21 0.25 -1.14 0.73
CA GLN A 21 -0.43 -0.13 1.53
C GLN A 21 0.52 0.99 1.92
N TRP A 22 -0.05 2.17 2.08
CA TRP A 22 0.63 3.42 2.36
C TRP A 22 -0.01 4.10 3.57
N ARG A 23 0.78 4.86 4.32
CA ARG A 23 0.26 5.77 5.35
C ARG A 23 1.16 7.00 5.45
N LEU A 24 0.64 8.05 6.06
CA LEU A 24 1.42 9.22 6.43
C LEU A 24 1.86 9.11 7.90
N HIS A 25 3.13 9.44 8.17
CA HIS A 25 3.68 9.68 9.50
C HIS A 25 4.05 11.16 9.61
N TYR A 26 3.70 11.78 10.73
CA TYR A 26 4.03 13.18 10.99
C TYR A 26 4.03 13.47 12.49
N HIS A 27 4.67 14.57 12.87
CA HIS A 27 4.72 15.06 14.24
C HIS A 27 3.87 16.31 14.40
N VAL A 28 3.12 16.39 15.51
CA VAL A 28 2.43 17.60 15.96
C VAL A 28 2.92 17.91 17.37
N GLY A 29 3.76 18.94 17.49
CA GLY A 29 4.55 19.15 18.70
C GLY A 29 5.47 17.95 18.95
N ASP A 30 5.37 17.33 20.13
CA ASP A 30 6.13 16.13 20.51
C ASP A 30 5.38 14.82 20.24
N LEU A 31 4.18 14.87 19.66
CA LEU A 31 3.35 13.69 19.42
C LEU A 31 3.52 13.15 18.01
N GLU A 32 3.71 11.84 17.90
CA GLU A 32 3.75 11.13 16.62
C GLU A 32 2.34 10.73 16.19
N HIS A 33 1.98 11.04 14.97
CA HIS A 33 0.70 10.73 14.38
C HIS A 33 0.86 9.89 13.12
N TYR A 34 -0.10 9.00 12.92
CA TYR A 34 -0.16 8.10 11.78
C TYR A 34 -1.56 8.11 11.21
N THR A 35 -1.68 8.21 9.88
CA THR A 35 -2.94 7.88 9.23
C THR A 35 -3.14 6.37 9.21
N GLU A 36 -4.38 5.97 8.95
CA GLU A 36 -4.67 4.58 8.63
C GLU A 36 -3.92 4.15 7.38
N TRP A 37 -3.60 2.86 7.32
CA TRP A 37 -3.02 2.25 6.13
C TRP A 37 -4.09 2.14 5.04
N THR A 38 -3.76 2.63 3.85
CA THR A 38 -4.65 2.57 2.68
C THR A 38 -3.91 2.03 1.46
N THR A 39 -4.62 1.36 0.56
CA THR A 39 -4.07 0.94 -0.74
C THR A 39 -4.00 2.11 -1.73
N GLU A 40 -4.69 3.21 -1.45
CA GLU A 40 -4.79 4.37 -2.32
C GLU A 40 -3.63 5.35 -2.09
N PHE A 41 -2.57 5.21 -2.90
CA PHE A 41 -1.41 6.11 -2.82
C PHE A 41 -1.79 7.58 -3.03
N SER A 42 -2.72 7.88 -3.95
CA SER A 42 -3.17 9.25 -4.23
C SER A 42 -3.77 9.95 -3.02
N THR A 43 -4.44 9.21 -2.13
CA THR A 43 -4.98 9.74 -0.88
C THR A 43 -3.85 10.16 0.07
N ILE A 44 -2.80 9.34 0.18
CA ILE A 44 -1.62 9.64 1.01
C ILE A 44 -0.77 10.77 0.42
N GLU A 45 -0.60 10.82 -0.91
CA GLU A 45 0.12 11.90 -1.59
C GLU A 45 -0.57 13.26 -1.36
N ASN A 46 -1.90 13.29 -1.44
CA ASN A 46 -2.68 14.48 -1.15
C ASN A 46 -2.52 14.93 0.32
N TYR A 47 -2.55 14.00 1.28
CA TYR A 47 -2.27 14.34 2.67
C TYR A 47 -0.84 14.83 2.88
N TYR A 48 0.14 14.19 2.25
CA TYR A 48 1.53 14.62 2.34
C TYR A 48 1.68 16.07 1.89
N ASP A 49 1.12 16.46 0.75
CA ASP A 49 1.15 17.84 0.25
C ASP A 49 0.50 18.82 1.27
N GLN A 50 -0.71 18.49 1.75
CA GLN A 50 -1.44 19.33 2.71
C GLN A 50 -0.67 19.54 4.03
N TYR A 51 -0.09 18.47 4.59
CA TYR A 51 0.61 18.52 5.87
C TYR A 51 2.02 19.09 5.73
N HIS A 52 2.69 18.87 4.60
CA HIS A 52 4.01 19.42 4.32
C HIS A 52 3.98 20.94 4.12
N HIS A 53 2.87 21.47 3.59
CA HIS A 53 2.65 22.92 3.45
C HIS A 53 2.01 23.56 4.69
N GLY A 54 1.53 22.77 5.64
CA GLY A 54 0.94 23.25 6.88
C GLY A 54 1.99 23.64 7.92
N ASP A 55 1.73 24.71 8.68
CA ASP A 55 2.64 25.18 9.72
C ASP A 55 2.66 24.30 10.98
N HIS A 56 1.66 23.41 11.14
CA HIS A 56 1.39 22.67 12.39
C HIS A 56 1.98 21.26 12.44
N ALA A 57 2.34 20.69 11.29
CA ALA A 57 2.88 19.33 11.21
C ALA A 57 4.31 19.38 10.69
N HIS A 58 5.20 18.64 11.35
CA HIS A 58 6.61 18.56 10.99
C HIS A 58 7.00 17.09 10.82
N GLY A 59 8.15 16.86 10.17
CA GLY A 59 8.65 15.49 9.97
C GLY A 59 7.70 14.62 9.13
N VAL A 60 6.92 15.24 8.24
CA VAL A 60 5.93 14.54 7.40
C VAL A 60 6.64 13.57 6.47
N ALA A 61 6.26 12.29 6.50
CA ALA A 61 6.85 11.22 5.71
C ALA A 61 5.78 10.21 5.24
N ILE A 62 5.98 9.64 4.05
CA ILE A 62 5.15 8.56 3.55
C ILE A 62 5.80 7.22 3.88
N GLU A 63 5.06 6.37 4.58
CA GLU A 63 5.45 4.99 4.83
C GLU A 63 4.74 4.03 3.88
N ARG A 64 5.41 2.91 3.58
CA ARG A 64 4.90 1.85 2.71
C ARG A 64 5.05 0.48 3.37
N ARG A 65 4.08 -0.41 3.15
CA ARG A 65 4.19 -1.83 3.51
C ARG A 65 3.57 -2.70 2.42
N ALA A 66 4.14 -3.89 2.20
CA ALA A 66 3.51 -4.93 1.40
C ALA A 66 2.69 -5.83 2.33
N VAL A 67 1.44 -6.10 1.96
CA VAL A 67 0.56 -7.05 2.68
C VAL A 67 0.25 -8.20 1.75
N VAL A 68 0.65 -9.39 2.17
CA VAL A 68 0.34 -10.65 1.48
C VAL A 68 -1.05 -11.08 1.91
N GLU A 69 -2.02 -11.07 1.00
CA GLU A 69 -3.35 -11.63 1.27
C GLU A 69 -3.24 -13.16 1.22
N THR A 70 -3.42 -13.82 2.36
CA THR A 70 -3.25 -15.28 2.53
C THR A 70 -4.57 -16.01 2.36
#